data_AF-A0A0W4ZL05-F1
#
_entry.id   AF-A0A0W4ZL05-F1
#
_cell.length_a   1.000
_cell.length_b   1.000
_cell.length_c   1.000
_cell.angle_alpha   90.00
_cell.angle_beta   90.00
_cell.angle_gamma   90.00
#
_symmetry.space_group_name_H-M   'P 1'
#
loop_
_entity.id
_entity.type
_entity.pdbx_description
1 polymer ?
#
loop_
_entity_poly.entity_id
_entity_poly.type
_entity_poly.pdbx_seq_one_letter_code
_entity_poly.pdbx_strand_id
1 'polypeptide(L)'
;METSKKNSEKDYIEQSVHSMNPTNLIEKIIRERVLDCRYYKEMCFGLTAATICDRAVRLKCIGGQYLNQRPTEFLCLAFKLLQLQPEKEIVLEYLYAKDFKYLQALAAFYIRLTFPAKECYIILEPFLSDYRKLRIRHSTGSYGLTYIDEFIDHLLNEERVCDIALPRLPTRFMLEEMDELEPRKSAMEDELENGKD
;
A
#
# COMPACT_ATOMS: atom_id res chain seq x y z
N MET A 1 -7.98 45.13 -24.45
CA MET A 1 -8.47 43.97 -25.20
C MET A 1 -7.30 43.04 -25.37
N GLU A 2 -7.19 41.84 -24.83
CA GLU A 2 -7.93 40.95 -23.91
C GLU A 2 -6.83 39.96 -23.48
N THR A 3 -6.39 39.97 -22.23
CA THR A 3 -6.73 38.98 -21.18
C THR A 3 -6.57 37.50 -21.54
N SER A 4 -5.72 36.83 -20.74
CA SER A 4 -5.99 35.52 -20.09
C SER A 4 -5.70 34.25 -20.90
N LYS A 5 -5.05 33.20 -20.40
CA LYS A 5 -4.74 32.75 -19.02
C LYS A 5 -3.36 32.06 -18.99
N LYS A 6 -2.48 32.50 -18.11
CA LYS A 6 -1.51 31.60 -17.45
C LYS A 6 -2.35 30.70 -16.54
N ASN A 7 -2.50 29.42 -16.88
CA ASN A 7 -3.04 28.45 -15.93
C ASN A 7 -1.97 28.26 -14.84
N SER A 8 -2.32 28.73 -13.65
CA SER A 8 -1.63 28.48 -12.40
C SER A 8 -1.76 27.00 -12.04
N GLU A 9 -0.79 26.17 -12.44
CA GLU A 9 -0.53 24.94 -11.69
C GLU A 9 0.28 25.34 -10.47
N LYS A 10 -0.35 25.17 -9.31
CA LYS A 10 0.30 25.35 -8.02
C LYS A 10 1.44 24.35 -7.95
N ASP A 11 2.67 24.84 -7.91
CA ASP A 11 3.82 24.09 -7.41
C ASP A 11 3.57 23.81 -5.91
N TYR A 12 2.76 22.79 -5.63
CA TYR A 12 2.84 22.10 -4.35
C TYR A 12 4.21 21.43 -4.36
N ILE A 13 5.06 21.76 -3.39
CA ILE A 13 6.29 21.01 -3.14
C ILE A 13 5.83 19.61 -2.74
N GLU A 14 5.69 18.71 -3.72
CA GLU A 14 5.50 17.28 -3.47
C GLU A 14 6.69 16.84 -2.63
N GLN A 15 6.42 16.40 -1.41
CA GLN A 15 7.46 15.85 -0.57
C GLN A 15 8.00 14.62 -1.27
N SER A 16 9.30 14.62 -1.57
CA SER A 16 9.92 13.48 -2.21
C SER A 16 9.92 12.31 -1.23
N VAL A 17 9.48 11.16 -1.71
CA VAL A 17 9.56 9.90 -0.96
C VAL A 17 10.71 9.12 -1.55
N HIS A 18 11.63 8.65 -0.70
CA HIS A 18 12.87 8.01 -1.15
C HIS A 18 13.63 8.84 -2.21
N SER A 19 13.65 10.17 -2.06
CA SER A 19 14.29 11.12 -2.97
C SER A 19 13.73 11.12 -4.40
N MET A 20 12.50 10.62 -4.61
CA MET A 20 11.82 10.63 -5.90
C MET A 20 10.36 11.08 -5.76
N ASN A 21 9.75 11.44 -6.89
CA ASN A 21 8.30 11.63 -6.94
C ASN A 21 7.61 10.30 -6.56
N PRO A 22 6.69 10.27 -5.59
CA PRO A 22 6.08 9.02 -5.11
C PRO A 22 5.33 8.25 -6.20
N THR A 23 4.80 8.92 -7.20
CA THR A 23 4.17 8.25 -8.34
C THR A 23 5.17 7.38 -9.11
N ASN A 24 6.46 7.70 -9.09
CA ASN A 24 7.51 6.92 -9.75
C ASN A 24 7.85 5.60 -9.06
N LEU A 25 7.32 5.35 -7.86
CA LEU A 25 7.40 4.05 -7.19
C LEU A 25 6.67 2.95 -7.97
N ILE A 26 5.73 3.30 -8.84
CA ILE A 26 5.09 2.39 -9.78
C ILE A 26 5.73 2.56 -11.15
N GLU A 27 6.14 1.47 -11.80
CA GLU A 27 6.81 1.51 -13.11
C GLU A 27 5.99 2.24 -14.17
N LYS A 28 6.66 2.99 -15.06
CA LYS A 28 6.01 3.86 -16.06
C LYS A 28 4.92 3.15 -16.88
N ILE A 29 5.20 1.94 -17.36
CA ILE A 29 4.26 1.15 -18.17
C ILE A 29 2.99 0.84 -17.37
N ILE A 30 3.12 0.54 -16.07
CA ILE A 30 1.99 0.25 -15.20
C ILE A 30 1.18 1.53 -14.96
N ARG A 31 1.83 2.67 -14.72
CA ARG A 31 1.14 3.96 -14.57
C ARG A 31 0.32 4.32 -15.79
N GLU A 32 0.87 4.16 -16.98
CA GLU A 32 0.15 4.42 -18.24
C GLU A 32 -1.10 3.53 -18.36
N ARG A 33 -0.99 2.24 -17.99
CA ARG A 33 -2.15 1.32 -17.94
C ARG A 33 -3.18 1.73 -16.89
N VAL A 34 -2.75 2.18 -15.71
CA VAL A 34 -3.64 2.69 -14.65
C VAL A 34 -4.39 3.94 -15.14
N LEU A 35 -3.68 4.93 -15.65
CA LEU A 35 -4.25 6.18 -16.13
C LEU A 35 -5.23 5.97 -17.30
N ASP A 36 -4.97 4.99 -18.17
CA ASP A 36 -5.83 4.72 -19.32
C ASP A 36 -7.07 3.88 -18.98
N CYS A 37 -7.04 3.12 -17.88
CA CYS A 37 -8.14 2.22 -17.56
C CYS A 37 -9.42 2.96 -17.16
N ARG A 38 -10.56 2.35 -17.49
CA ARG A 38 -11.90 2.90 -17.23
C ARG A 38 -12.13 3.19 -15.75
N TYR A 39 -11.75 2.27 -14.86
CA TYR A 39 -11.95 2.43 -13.42
C TYR A 39 -11.27 3.71 -12.91
N TYR A 40 -10.04 3.97 -13.34
CA TYR A 40 -9.31 5.16 -12.91
C TYR A 40 -9.99 6.45 -13.38
N LYS A 41 -10.34 6.51 -14.67
CA LYS A 41 -10.99 7.68 -15.28
C LYS A 41 -12.37 8.00 -14.67
N GLU A 42 -13.13 6.97 -14.30
CA GLU A 42 -14.51 7.14 -13.78
C GLU A 42 -14.57 7.22 -12.25
N MET A 43 -13.77 6.41 -11.55
CA MET A 43 -13.91 6.18 -10.11
C MET A 43 -12.83 6.87 -9.28
N CYS A 44 -11.65 7.12 -9.87
CA CYS A 44 -10.54 7.81 -9.20
C CYS A 44 -10.47 9.32 -9.50
N PHE A 45 -11.32 9.81 -10.41
CA PHE A 45 -11.43 11.23 -10.71
C PHE A 45 -11.95 12.02 -9.49
N GLY A 46 -11.25 13.09 -9.13
CA GLY A 46 -11.64 13.97 -8.01
C GLY A 46 -11.54 13.34 -6.62
N LEU A 47 -11.04 12.11 -6.47
CA LEU A 47 -10.84 11.52 -5.14
C LEU A 47 -9.83 12.34 -4.36
N THR A 48 -10.16 12.59 -3.10
CA THR A 48 -9.28 13.13 -2.06
C THR A 48 -8.91 12.03 -1.07
N ALA A 49 -7.98 12.33 -0.15
CA ALA A 49 -7.63 11.45 0.95
C ALA A 49 -8.91 10.96 1.65
N ALA A 50 -9.79 11.86 2.11
CA ALA A 50 -11.00 11.50 2.86
C ALA A 50 -12.02 10.64 2.10
N THR A 51 -12.08 10.73 0.77
CA THR A 51 -13.09 10.01 -0.05
C THR A 51 -12.61 8.68 -0.62
N ILE A 52 -11.30 8.38 -0.52
CA ILE A 52 -10.76 7.15 -1.12
C ILE A 52 -11.22 5.89 -0.40
N CYS A 53 -11.49 5.98 0.90
CA CYS A 53 -11.98 4.88 1.72
C CYS A 53 -13.31 4.32 1.18
N ASP A 54 -14.23 5.18 0.70
CA ASP A 54 -15.51 4.79 0.09
C ASP A 54 -15.33 3.87 -1.13
N ARG A 55 -14.22 4.04 -1.86
CA ARG A 55 -13.83 3.18 -2.99
C ARG A 55 -13.12 1.92 -2.51
N ALA A 56 -12.19 2.06 -1.57
CA ALA A 56 -11.41 0.94 -1.04
C ALA A 56 -12.29 -0.14 -0.38
N VAL A 57 -13.35 0.27 0.33
CA VAL A 57 -14.32 -0.66 0.95
C VAL A 57 -15.05 -1.53 -0.09
N ARG A 58 -15.19 -1.06 -1.33
CA ARG A 58 -15.86 -1.79 -2.41
C ARG A 58 -14.95 -2.75 -3.17
N LEU A 59 -13.64 -2.76 -2.86
CA LEU A 59 -12.69 -3.67 -3.47
C LEU A 59 -13.08 -5.13 -3.19
N LYS A 60 -12.85 -5.98 -4.18
CA LYS A 60 -13.16 -7.42 -4.11
C LYS A 60 -11.93 -8.31 -4.04
N CYS A 61 -10.76 -7.75 -4.35
CA CYS A 61 -9.49 -8.46 -4.36
C CYS A 61 -8.31 -7.48 -4.32
N ILE A 62 -7.18 -7.97 -3.84
CA ILE A 62 -5.85 -7.36 -4.04
C ILE A 62 -5.23 -7.90 -5.34
N GLY A 63 -4.15 -7.27 -5.82
CA GLY A 63 -3.37 -7.74 -6.97
C GLY A 63 -2.83 -6.60 -7.83
N GLY A 64 -1.95 -6.91 -8.77
CA GLY A 64 -1.34 -5.94 -9.68
C GLY A 64 -2.12 -5.76 -10.97
N GLN A 65 -1.59 -6.33 -12.06
CA GLN A 65 -2.19 -6.41 -13.37
C GLN A 65 -2.66 -7.84 -13.68
N TYR A 66 -3.62 -7.99 -14.58
CA TYR A 66 -4.10 -9.30 -15.02
C TYR A 66 -4.48 -9.33 -16.50
N LEU A 67 -4.39 -10.52 -17.10
CA LEU A 67 -4.62 -10.77 -18.53
C LEU A 67 -3.77 -9.81 -19.38
N ASN A 68 -4.41 -9.01 -20.22
CA ASN A 68 -3.74 -8.04 -21.11
C ASN A 68 -3.29 -6.78 -20.36
N GLN A 69 -2.48 -6.94 -19.30
CA GLN A 69 -1.94 -5.87 -18.46
C GLN A 69 -3.02 -4.94 -17.87
N ARG A 70 -4.22 -5.46 -17.61
CA ARG A 70 -5.29 -4.65 -17.03
C ARG A 70 -5.01 -4.46 -15.54
N PRO A 71 -4.89 -3.23 -15.03
CA PRO A 71 -4.67 -3.00 -13.60
C PRO A 71 -5.92 -3.40 -12.81
N THR A 72 -5.71 -3.94 -11.61
CA THR A 72 -6.79 -4.13 -10.65
C THR A 72 -7.26 -2.78 -10.09
N GLU A 73 -8.46 -2.75 -9.54
CA GLU A 73 -8.98 -1.58 -8.83
C GLU A 73 -8.12 -1.25 -7.59
N PHE A 74 -7.56 -2.28 -6.94
CA PHE A 74 -6.62 -2.13 -5.82
C PHE A 74 -5.39 -1.34 -6.25
N LEU A 75 -4.75 -1.73 -7.35
CA LEU A 75 -3.58 -1.03 -7.87
C LEU A 75 -3.91 0.40 -8.33
N CYS A 76 -5.11 0.62 -8.89
CA CYS A 76 -5.58 1.96 -9.26
C CYS A 76 -5.71 2.89 -8.04
N LEU A 77 -6.25 2.38 -6.93
CA LEU A 77 -6.38 3.15 -5.69
C LEU A 77 -5.02 3.35 -5.01
N ALA A 78 -4.11 2.37 -5.07
CA ALA A 78 -2.75 2.50 -4.56
C ALA A 78 -1.99 3.61 -5.29
N PHE A 79 -2.06 3.62 -6.63
CA PHE A 79 -1.51 4.71 -7.43
C PHE A 79 -2.15 6.06 -7.09
N LYS A 80 -3.47 6.09 -6.86
CA LYS A 80 -4.16 7.32 -6.45
C LYS A 80 -3.69 7.83 -5.08
N LEU A 81 -3.42 6.95 -4.12
CA LEU A 81 -2.82 7.35 -2.84
C LEU A 81 -1.44 7.96 -3.03
N LEU A 82 -0.60 7.40 -3.91
CA LEU A 82 0.73 7.97 -4.23
C LEU A 82 0.64 9.36 -4.85
N GLN A 83 -0.42 9.66 -5.62
CA GLN A 83 -0.68 11.01 -6.11
C GLN A 83 -1.19 11.96 -5.02
N LEU A 84 -1.98 11.45 -4.07
CA LEU A 84 -2.60 12.26 -3.04
C LEU A 84 -1.68 12.58 -1.88
N GLN A 85 -0.71 11.70 -1.60
CA GLN A 85 0.23 11.80 -0.47
C GLN A 85 -0.48 12.20 0.83
N PRO A 86 -1.48 11.42 1.29
CA PRO A 86 -2.18 11.74 2.52
C PRO A 86 -1.22 11.78 3.71
N GLU A 87 -1.58 12.58 4.72
CA GLU A 87 -0.87 12.61 6.00
C GLU A 87 -0.81 11.23 6.64
N LYS A 88 0.25 10.98 7.40
CA LYS A 88 0.54 9.67 8.01
C LYS A 88 -0.60 9.20 8.90
N GLU A 89 -1.20 10.11 9.66
CA GLU A 89 -2.32 9.87 10.56
C GLU A 89 -3.53 9.31 9.80
N ILE A 90 -3.82 9.87 8.62
CA ILE A 90 -4.93 9.39 7.77
C ILE A 90 -4.66 7.95 7.28
N VAL A 91 -3.42 7.64 6.89
CA VAL A 91 -3.04 6.30 6.45
C VAL A 91 -3.13 5.29 7.60
N LEU A 92 -2.73 5.68 8.81
CA LEU A 92 -2.87 4.85 9.99
C LEU A 92 -4.34 4.58 10.34
N GLU A 93 -5.22 5.58 10.25
CA GLU A 93 -6.66 5.38 10.40
C GLU A 93 -7.20 4.35 9.39
N TYR A 94 -6.72 4.37 8.14
CA TYR A 94 -7.10 3.35 7.14
C TYR A 94 -6.60 1.96 7.50
N LEU A 95 -5.38 1.85 8.04
CA LEU A 95 -4.79 0.59 8.47
C LEU A 95 -5.54 -0.01 9.67
N TYR A 96 -5.93 0.82 10.64
CA TYR A 96 -6.61 0.38 11.86
C TYR A 96 -8.14 0.22 11.69
N ALA A 97 -8.69 0.50 10.51
CA ALA A 97 -10.10 0.27 10.18
C ALA A 97 -10.40 -1.24 9.99
N LYS A 98 -10.45 -1.98 11.11
CA LYS A 98 -10.54 -3.45 11.16
C LYS A 98 -11.74 -4.04 10.41
N ASP A 99 -12.85 -3.33 10.23
CA ASP A 99 -13.99 -3.88 9.50
C ASP A 99 -13.76 -3.97 7.98
N PHE A 100 -12.73 -3.28 7.46
CA PHE A 100 -12.50 -3.10 6.04
C PHE A 100 -11.15 -3.67 5.59
N LYS A 101 -11.04 -4.99 5.54
CA LYS A 101 -9.80 -5.72 5.19
C LYS A 101 -9.08 -5.26 3.91
N TYR A 102 -9.81 -4.81 2.88
CA TYR A 102 -9.17 -4.32 1.65
C TYR A 102 -8.67 -2.87 1.76
N LEU A 103 -9.31 -2.04 2.60
CA LEU A 103 -8.80 -0.71 2.93
C LEU A 103 -7.52 -0.83 3.76
N GLN A 104 -7.50 -1.73 4.74
CA GLN A 104 -6.32 -2.05 5.52
C GLN A 104 -5.18 -2.60 4.65
N ALA A 105 -5.45 -3.56 3.77
CA ALA A 105 -4.43 -4.08 2.84
C ALA A 105 -3.90 -2.96 1.92
N LEU A 106 -4.76 -2.04 1.48
CA LEU A 106 -4.35 -0.90 0.66
C LEU A 106 -3.45 0.07 1.44
N ALA A 107 -3.80 0.35 2.70
CA ALA A 107 -2.99 1.17 3.60
C ALA A 107 -1.64 0.53 3.89
N ALA A 108 -1.61 -0.77 4.20
CA ALA A 108 -0.37 -1.52 4.43
C ALA A 108 0.56 -1.47 3.21
N PHE A 109 0.00 -1.65 2.01
CA PHE A 109 0.77 -1.55 0.77
C PHE A 109 1.33 -0.14 0.55
N TYR A 110 0.53 0.91 0.80
CA TYR A 110 1.00 2.29 0.71
C TYR A 110 2.10 2.61 1.72
N ILE A 111 1.96 2.17 2.97
CA ILE A 111 2.99 2.29 4.02
C ILE A 111 4.28 1.66 3.54
N ARG A 112 4.23 0.41 3.06
CA ARG A 112 5.42 -0.30 2.59
C ARG A 112 6.13 0.41 1.43
N LEU A 113 5.38 1.11 0.57
CA LEU A 113 5.94 1.86 -0.55
C LEU A 113 6.55 3.20 -0.15
N THR A 114 6.10 3.81 0.96
CA THR A 114 6.38 5.22 1.23
C THR A 114 7.04 5.53 2.57
N PHE A 115 6.94 4.64 3.55
CA PHE A 115 7.42 4.91 4.90
C PHE A 115 8.88 4.46 5.07
N PRO A 116 9.60 5.05 6.05
CA PRO A 116 10.93 4.58 6.42
C PRO A 116 10.93 3.12 6.89
N ALA A 117 12.08 2.44 6.69
CA ALA A 117 12.22 1.01 6.98
C ALA A 117 11.80 0.62 8.40
N LYS A 118 12.31 1.33 9.41
CA LYS A 118 11.96 1.13 10.82
C LYS A 118 10.44 1.19 11.06
N GLU A 119 9.78 2.18 10.47
CA GLU A 119 8.34 2.36 10.66
C GLU A 119 7.52 1.27 9.98
N CYS A 120 7.94 0.83 8.79
CA CYS A 120 7.30 -0.30 8.11
C CYS A 120 7.23 -1.53 9.02
N TYR A 121 8.33 -1.91 9.68
CA TYR A 121 8.33 -3.03 10.61
C TYR A 121 7.40 -2.78 11.81
N ILE A 122 7.59 -1.66 12.53
CA ILE A 122 6.80 -1.35 13.75
C ILE A 122 5.29 -1.34 13.46
N ILE A 123 4.88 -0.77 12.31
CA ILE A 123 3.47 -0.58 11.98
C ILE A 123 2.85 -1.85 11.39
N LEU A 124 3.56 -2.58 10.53
CA LEU A 124 2.97 -3.71 9.79
C LEU A 124 3.04 -5.02 10.56
N GLU A 125 4.08 -5.27 11.35
CA GLU A 125 4.27 -6.53 12.06
C GLU A 125 3.13 -6.97 12.98
N PRO A 126 2.42 -6.08 13.70
CA PRO A 126 1.26 -6.47 14.49
C PRO A 126 0.18 -7.20 13.67
N PHE A 127 0.10 -6.92 12.38
CA PHE A 127 -0.87 -7.51 11.46
C PHE A 127 -0.48 -8.89 10.94
N LEU A 128 0.69 -9.43 11.32
CA LEU A 128 1.04 -10.83 11.12
C LEU A 128 0.21 -11.80 12.00
N SER A 129 -0.58 -11.25 12.93
CA SER A 129 -1.58 -11.99 13.71
C SER A 129 -2.99 -11.94 13.08
N ASP A 130 -3.14 -11.33 11.90
CA ASP A 130 -4.44 -11.12 11.26
C ASP A 130 -4.73 -12.18 10.18
N TYR A 131 -5.45 -13.23 10.58
CA TYR A 131 -5.75 -14.39 9.72
C TYR A 131 -7.00 -14.23 8.85
N ARG A 132 -7.42 -12.99 8.55
CA ARG A 132 -8.61 -12.78 7.72
C ARG A 132 -8.31 -13.03 6.25
N LYS A 133 -9.25 -13.72 5.59
CA LYS A 133 -9.16 -14.10 4.18
C LYS A 133 -9.16 -12.89 3.25
N LEU A 134 -8.16 -12.80 2.39
CA LEU A 134 -8.10 -11.91 1.24
C LEU A 134 -8.24 -12.71 -0.06
N ARG A 135 -8.87 -12.09 -1.05
CA ARG A 135 -8.87 -12.62 -2.42
C ARG A 135 -7.77 -11.92 -3.19
N ILE A 136 -6.91 -12.68 -3.86
CA ILE A 136 -5.87 -12.16 -4.74
C ILE A 136 -6.24 -12.41 -6.20
N ARG A 137 -5.97 -11.45 -7.08
CA ARG A 137 -6.09 -11.58 -8.53
C ARG A 137 -4.70 -11.83 -9.10
N HIS A 138 -4.51 -12.99 -9.72
CA HIS A 138 -3.24 -13.34 -10.38
C HIS A 138 -3.16 -12.75 -11.79
N SER A 139 -1.94 -12.68 -12.32
CA SER A 139 -1.63 -12.20 -13.67
C SER A 139 -2.37 -13.00 -14.77
N THR A 140 -2.61 -14.29 -14.54
CA THR A 140 -3.41 -15.16 -15.43
C THR A 140 -4.89 -14.81 -15.48
N GLY A 141 -5.37 -13.94 -14.58
CA GLY A 141 -6.79 -13.64 -14.40
C GLY A 141 -7.55 -14.64 -13.54
N SER A 142 -6.89 -15.63 -12.93
CA SER A 142 -7.51 -16.46 -11.90
C SER A 142 -7.61 -15.70 -10.56
N TYR A 143 -8.52 -16.16 -9.69
CA TYR A 143 -8.58 -15.71 -8.31
C TYR A 143 -7.95 -16.77 -7.39
N GLY A 144 -7.15 -16.29 -6.44
CA GLY A 144 -6.61 -17.08 -5.34
C GLY A 144 -7.17 -16.65 -3.99
N LEU A 145 -6.97 -17.49 -3.00
CA LEU A 145 -7.16 -17.18 -1.58
C LEU A 145 -5.78 -16.92 -0.97
N THR A 146 -5.67 -15.86 -0.18
CA THR A 146 -4.54 -15.55 0.69
C THR A 146 -5.10 -14.94 1.97
N TYR A 147 -4.26 -14.44 2.86
CA TYR A 147 -4.63 -13.91 4.15
C TYR A 147 -3.91 -12.57 4.41
N ILE A 148 -4.35 -11.81 5.42
CA ILE A 148 -3.74 -10.50 5.71
C ILE A 148 -2.31 -10.70 6.22
N ASP A 149 -2.09 -11.61 7.16
CA ASP A 149 -0.77 -12.01 7.64
C ASP A 149 0.18 -12.41 6.50
N GLU A 150 -0.25 -13.28 5.58
CA GLU A 150 0.55 -13.64 4.39
C GLU A 150 0.85 -12.43 3.51
N PHE A 151 -0.12 -11.54 3.31
CA PHE A 151 0.10 -10.33 2.52
C PHE A 151 1.10 -9.38 3.20
N ILE A 152 1.01 -9.21 4.51
CA ILE A 152 1.95 -8.40 5.30
C ILE A 152 3.35 -9.02 5.26
N ASP A 153 3.47 -10.34 5.39
CA ASP A 153 4.75 -11.03 5.28
C ASP A 153 5.40 -10.79 3.92
N HIS A 154 4.63 -10.95 2.83
CA HIS A 154 5.11 -10.62 1.49
C HIS A 154 5.56 -9.15 1.37
N LEU A 155 4.85 -8.20 1.99
CA LEU A 155 5.27 -6.79 1.99
C LEU A 155 6.62 -6.59 2.67
N LEU A 156 6.91 -7.31 3.75
CA LEU A 156 8.15 -7.15 4.51
C LEU A 156 9.33 -7.91 3.89
N ASN A 157 9.08 -9.05 3.24
CA ASN A 157 10.14 -9.98 2.86
C ASN A 157 10.35 -10.12 1.34
N GLU A 158 9.37 -9.76 0.50
CA GLU A 158 9.49 -9.92 -0.95
C GLU A 158 10.01 -8.64 -1.64
N GLU A 159 10.67 -8.83 -2.78
CA GLU A 159 11.13 -7.71 -3.62
C GLU A 159 10.00 -7.09 -4.46
N ARG A 160 8.95 -7.86 -4.73
CA ARG A 160 7.84 -7.46 -5.61
C ARG A 160 6.50 -7.97 -5.08
N VAL A 161 5.55 -7.05 -4.92
CA VAL A 161 4.17 -7.38 -4.51
C VAL A 161 3.19 -6.64 -5.40
N CYS A 162 2.12 -7.32 -5.83
CA CYS A 162 1.11 -6.77 -6.74
C CYS A 162 1.71 -6.13 -8.01
N ASP A 163 2.71 -6.82 -8.59
CA ASP A 163 3.49 -6.38 -9.77
C ASP A 163 4.32 -5.10 -9.58
N ILE A 164 4.45 -4.58 -8.36
CA ILE A 164 5.25 -3.39 -8.05
C ILE A 164 6.55 -3.79 -7.36
N ALA A 165 7.68 -3.32 -7.88
CA ALA A 165 8.96 -3.44 -7.18
C ALA A 165 8.94 -2.58 -5.92
N LEU A 166 9.13 -3.21 -4.76
CA LEU A 166 9.12 -2.49 -3.49
C LEU A 166 10.46 -1.76 -3.28
N PRO A 167 10.46 -0.57 -2.66
CA PRO A 167 11.70 0.06 -2.21
C PRO A 167 12.52 -0.89 -1.34
N ARG A 168 13.85 -0.85 -1.47
CA ARG A 168 14.72 -1.73 -0.68
C ARG A 168 14.48 -1.51 0.80
N LEU A 169 14.22 -2.61 1.50
CA LEU A 169 14.07 -2.65 2.94
C LEU A 169 15.29 -3.39 3.50
N PRO A 170 16.11 -2.77 4.37
CA PRO A 170 17.11 -3.49 5.14
C PRO A 170 16.45 -4.64 5.89
N THR A 171 17.16 -5.77 6.00
CA THR A 171 16.63 -6.91 6.74
C THR A 171 16.42 -6.50 8.19
N ARG A 172 15.44 -7.12 8.85
CA ARG A 172 15.16 -6.84 10.25
C ARG A 172 16.41 -7.01 11.12
N PHE A 173 17.15 -8.10 10.91
CA PHE A 173 18.40 -8.39 11.62
C PHE A 173 19.41 -7.24 11.53
N MET A 174 19.60 -6.65 10.35
CA MET A 174 20.51 -5.50 10.19
C MET A 174 20.05 -4.28 11.01
N LEU A 175 18.74 -4.04 11.10
CA LEU A 175 18.20 -2.93 11.88
C LEU A 175 18.29 -3.20 13.39
N GLU A 176 18.21 -4.46 13.81
CA GLU A 176 18.45 -4.86 15.20
C GLU A 176 19.93 -4.71 15.57
N GLU A 177 20.87 -5.13 14.72
CA GLU A 177 22.31 -4.92 14.94
C GLU A 177 22.71 -3.44 15.00
N MET A 178 21.93 -2.57 14.34
CA MET A 178 22.14 -1.11 14.35
C MET A 178 21.42 -0.40 15.51
N ASP A 179 20.78 -1.14 16.43
CA ASP A 179 19.91 -0.61 17.50
C ASP A 179 18.78 0.30 16.97
N GLU A 180 18.39 0.15 15.71
CA GLU A 180 17.25 0.87 15.13
C GLU A 180 15.92 0.18 15.44
N LEU A 181 15.94 -1.14 15.63
CA LEU A 181 14.81 -1.96 16.03
C LEU A 181 15.15 -2.83 17.24
N GLU A 182 14.17 -2.98 18.12
CA GLU A 182 14.21 -3.99 19.17
C GLU A 182 13.95 -5.39 18.58
N PRO A 183 14.44 -6.46 19.24
CA PRO A 183 14.08 -7.82 18.89
C PRO A 183 12.57 -7.98 18.74
N ARG A 184 12.15 -8.65 17.68
CA ARG A 184 10.72 -8.90 17.42
C ARG A 184 10.10 -9.68 18.58
N LYS A 185 8.99 -9.18 19.12
CA LYS A 185 8.13 -9.97 20.01
C LYS A 185 7.04 -10.64 19.18
N SER A 186 7.02 -11.97 19.19
CA SER A 186 6.00 -12.74 18.47
C SER A 186 4.76 -12.92 19.35
N ALA A 187 3.56 -12.73 18.80
CA ALA A 187 2.32 -12.96 19.53
C ALA A 187 2.22 -14.39 20.10
N MET A 188 2.79 -15.39 19.41
CA MET A 188 2.82 -16.78 19.89
C MET A 188 3.78 -16.98 21.07
N GLU A 189 4.86 -16.19 21.14
CA GLU A 189 5.83 -16.25 22.23
C GLU A 189 5.23 -15.64 23.50
N ASP A 190 4.53 -14.51 23.35
CA ASP A 190 3.76 -13.90 24.44
C ASP A 190 2.67 -14.85 24.98
N GLU A 191 1.98 -15.60 24.11
CA GLU A 191 0.97 -16.59 24.54
C GLU A 191 1.58 -17.79 25.31
N LEU A 192 2.78 -18.25 24.91
CA LEU A 192 3.49 -19.35 25.57
C LEU A 192 4.09 -18.96 26.93
N GLU A 193 4.46 -17.69 27.10
CA GLU A 193 4.93 -17.16 28.39
C GLU A 193 3.75 -16.90 29.35
N ASN A 194 2.64 -16.36 28.86
CA ASN A 194 1.45 -16.08 29.68
C ASN A 194 0.61 -17.32 30.03
N GLY A 195 0.78 -18.43 29.31
CA GLY A 195 0.09 -19.71 29.59
C GLY A 195 0.78 -20.60 30.63
N LYS A 196 1.84 -20.13 31.29
CA LYS A 196 2.59 -20.86 32.33
C LYS A 196 2.22 -20.49 33.77
N ASP A 197 1.22 -19.63 33.96
CA ASP A 197 0.67 -19.23 35.25
C ASP A 197 -0.68 -19.90 35.57
#